data_AF-A0A5E9B0S8-F1
#
_entry.id   AF-A0A5E9B0S8-F1
#
_cell.length_a   1.000
_cell.length_b   1.000
_cell.length_c   1.000
_cell.angle_alpha   90.00
_cell.angle_beta   90.00
_cell.angle_gamma   90.00
#
_symmetry.space_group_name_H-M   'P 1'
#
loop_
_entity.id
_entity.type
_entity.pdbx_description
1 polymer ?
#
loop_
_entity_poly.entity_id
_entity_poly.type
_entity_poly.pdbx_seq_one_letter_code
_entity_poly.pdbx_strand_id
1 'polypeptide(L)' 'IGPKLEKVLNGLGIWTYEQIATWTSQEIAWVEDYLSLAGRIGRDDWTAQAAALAAK' A
#
# COMPACT_ATOMS: atom_id res chain seq x y z
N ILE A 1 -1.99 -7.74 2.18
CA ILE A 1 -1.03 -6.94 3.00
C ILE A 1 -0.82 -7.68 4.32
N GLY A 2 0.43 -7.99 4.72
CA GLY A 2 0.71 -8.77 5.93
C GLY A 2 0.83 -7.89 7.19
N PRO A 3 0.68 -8.44 8.41
CA PRO A 3 0.66 -7.68 9.67
C PRO A 3 1.97 -6.92 9.98
N LYS A 4 3.11 -7.40 9.48
CA LYS A 4 4.39 -6.68 9.61
C LYS A 4 4.40 -5.40 8.78
N LEU A 5 3.84 -5.47 7.58
CA LEU A 5 3.80 -4.38 6.63
C LEU A 5 2.79 -3.31 7.06
N GLU A 6 1.64 -3.73 7.60
CA GLU A 6 0.66 -2.83 8.22
C GLU A 6 1.29 -1.96 9.31
N LYS A 7 2.10 -2.54 10.21
CA LYS A 7 2.82 -1.76 11.23
C LYS A 7 3.76 -0.70 10.65
N VAL A 8 4.42 -1.01 9.54
CA VAL A 8 5.31 -0.04 8.88
C VAL A 8 4.51 1.07 8.21
N LEU A 9 3.43 0.73 7.51
CA LEU A 9 2.53 1.70 6.87
C LEU A 9 1.88 2.63 7.90
N ASN A 10 1.45 2.10 9.05
CA ASN A 10 0.95 2.89 10.17
C ASN A 10 2.01 3.87 10.69
N GLY A 11 3.27 3.44 10.76
CA GLY A 11 4.40 4.31 11.10
C GLY A 11 4.65 5.45 10.11
N LEU A 12 4.20 5.28 8.85
CA LEU A 12 4.22 6.31 7.80
C LEU A 12 2.96 7.18 7.77
N GLY A 13 2.02 6.97 8.70
CA GLY A 13 0.75 7.69 8.75
C GLY A 13 -0.34 7.13 7.83
N ILE A 14 -0.17 5.90 7.32
CA ILE A 14 -1.11 5.22 6.44
C ILE A 14 -1.83 4.15 7.26
N TRP A 15 -3.10 4.40 7.58
CA TRP A 15 -3.90 3.64 8.55
C TRP A 15 -5.08 2.91 7.94
N THR A 16 -5.55 3.34 6.76
CA THR A 16 -6.75 2.77 6.12
C THR A 16 -6.46 2.19 4.75
N TYR A 17 -7.26 1.19 4.37
CA TYR A 17 -7.21 0.64 3.02
C TYR A 17 -7.62 1.67 1.95
N GLU A 18 -8.47 2.63 2.31
CA GLU A 18 -8.86 3.72 1.40
C GLU A 18 -7.66 4.61 0.99
N GLN A 19 -6.76 4.91 1.93
CA GLN A 19 -5.52 5.64 1.60
C GLN A 19 -4.66 4.86 0.61
N ILE A 20 -4.55 3.54 0.79
CA ILE A 20 -3.78 2.67 -0.11
C ILE A 20 -4.47 2.58 -1.48
N ALA A 21 -5.80 2.52 -1.51
CA ALA A 21 -6.58 2.45 -2.75
C ALA A 21 -6.47 3.72 -3.61
N THR A 22 -6.16 4.85 -2.98
CA THR A 22 -6.05 6.17 -3.63
C THR A 22 -4.62 6.53 -4.03
N TRP A 23 -3.65 5.66 -3.77
CA TRP A 23 -2.27 5.90 -4.16
C TRP A 23 -2.12 6.11 -5.67
N THR A 24 -1.43 7.18 -6.01
CA THR A 24 -0.92 7.48 -7.34
C THR A 24 0.32 6.62 -7.65
N SER A 25 0.69 6.54 -8.93
CA SER A 25 1.92 5.85 -9.34
C SER A 25 3.18 6.42 -8.69
N GLN A 26 3.19 7.72 -8.35
CA GLN A 26 4.30 8.35 -7.65
C GLN A 26 4.38 7.92 -6.18
N GLU A 27 3.24 7.84 -5.49
CA GLU A 27 3.19 7.35 -4.11
C GLU A 27 3.56 5.87 -4.04
N ILE A 28 3.07 5.07 -4.99
CA ILE A 28 3.47 3.65 -5.12
C ILE A 28 4.98 3.54 -5.26
N ALA A 29 5.59 4.30 -6.19
CA ALA A 29 7.04 4.26 -6.40
C ALA A 29 7.81 4.69 -5.14
N TRP A 30 7.34 5.71 -4.43
CA TRP A 30 7.95 6.17 -3.18
C TRP A 30 7.85 5.12 -2.06
N VAL A 31 6.67 4.54 -1.82
CA VAL A 31 6.50 3.48 -0.80
C VAL A 31 7.32 2.25 -1.17
N GLU A 32 7.37 1.91 -2.45
CA GLU A 32 8.11 0.76 -2.93
C GLU A 32 9.62 0.90 -2.76
N ASP A 33 10.17 2.09 -3.03
CA ASP A 33 11.57 2.43 -2.77
C ASP A 33 11.87 2.42 -1.27
N TYR A 34 11.05 3.13 -0.48
CA TYR A 34 11.20 3.23 0.98
C TYR A 34 11.17 1.86 1.67
N LEU A 35 10.34 0.94 1.19
CA LEU A 35 10.20 -0.40 1.74
C LEU A 35 11.04 -1.46 1.00
N SER A 36 11.80 -1.06 -0.03
CA SER A 36 12.60 -1.94 -0.89
C SER A 36 11.79 -3.14 -1.43
N LEU A 37 10.55 -2.87 -1.87
CA LEU A 37 9.58 -3.88 -2.28
C LEU A 37 9.72 -4.35 -3.73
N ALA A 38 10.63 -3.77 -4.52
CA ALA A 38 11.05 -4.26 -5.84
C ALA A 38 9.90 -4.67 -6.78
N GLY A 39 9.03 -3.71 -7.14
CA GLY A 39 7.89 -3.90 -8.05
C GLY A 39 6.65 -4.52 -7.41
N ARG A 40 6.72 -4.92 -6.13
CA ARG A 40 5.68 -5.79 -5.54
C ARG A 40 4.34 -5.10 -5.37
N ILE A 41 4.31 -3.80 -5.11
CA ILE A 41 3.04 -3.09 -4.87
C ILE A 41 2.19 -3.12 -6.13
N GLY A 42 2.81 -2.86 -7.28
CA GLY A 42 2.17 -2.95 -8.59
C GLY A 42 1.91 -4.39 -9.03
N ARG A 43 2.89 -5.30 -8.92
CA ARG A 43 2.74 -6.70 -9.35
C ARG A 43 1.63 -7.44 -8.60
N ASP A 44 1.45 -7.14 -7.32
CA ASP A 44 0.43 -7.76 -6.48
C ASP A 44 -0.87 -6.89 -6.45
N ASP A 45 -0.99 -5.85 -7.29
CA ASP A 45 -2.19 -4.98 -7.41
C ASP A 45 -2.74 -4.47 -6.07
N TRP A 46 -1.88 -3.91 -5.20
CA TRP A 46 -2.29 -3.52 -3.85
C TRP A 46 -3.40 -2.48 -3.82
N THR A 47 -3.40 -1.52 -4.74
CA THR A 47 -4.44 -0.49 -4.82
C THR A 47 -5.82 -1.12 -5.07
N ALA A 48 -5.90 -2.08 -5.99
CA ALA A 48 -7.14 -2.81 -6.29
C ALA A 48 -7.60 -3.69 -5.12
N GLN A 49 -6.66 -4.39 -4.46
CA GLN A 49 -6.97 -5.17 -3.26
C GLN A 49 -7.45 -4.29 -2.12
N ALA A 50 -6.81 -3.14 -1.92
CA ALA A 50 -7.18 -2.20 -0.88
C ALA A 50 -8.55 -1.57 -1.17
N ALA A 51 -8.88 -1.26 -2.42
CA ALA A 51 -10.21 -0.80 -2.82
C ALA A 51 -11.29 -1.85 -2.50
N ALA A 52 -11.02 -3.13 -2.81
CA ALA A 52 -11.94 -4.22 -2.49
C ALA A 52 -12.13 -4.43 -0.97
N LEU A 53 -11.08 -4.20 -0.18
CA LEU A 53 -11.14 -4.30 1.29
C LEU A 53 -11.80 -3.07 1.93
N ALA A 54 -11.67 -1.89 1.35
CA ALA A 54 -12.31 -0.66 1.83
C ALA A 54 -13.83 -0.66 1.59
N ALA A 55 -14.29 -1.40 0.57
CA ALA A 55 -15.72 -1.54 0.25
C ALA A 55 -16.46 -2.59 1.12
N LYS A 56 -15.77 -3.24 2.06
CA LYS A 56 -16.28 -4.30 2.91
C LYS A 56 -16.55 -3.82 4.33
#